data_AF-A0A4Z0BHH0-F1
#
_entry.id   AF-A0A4Z0BHH0-F1
#
_cell.length_a   1.000
_cell.length_b   1.000
_cell.length_c   1.000
_cell.angle_alpha   90.00
_cell.angle_beta   90.00
_cell.angle_gamma   90.00
#
_symmetry.space_group_name_H-M   'P 1'
#
loop_
_entity.id
_entity.type
_entity.pdbx_description
1 polymer ?
#
loop_
_entity_poly.entity_id
_entity_poly.type
_entity_poly.pdbx_seq_one_letter_code
_entity_poly.pdbx_strand_id
1 'polypeptide(L)'
;MNTLQEPLAPGELEPAAPVAVARHPILDRKKAIFGYELVDASGAPGGPAQDAALLLQALTLSEHQATAERRVLIVPCHLETAASGHLDLVDPSRIVLAVELPRAAGAATTESATWAEDLQA
;
A
#
# COMPACT_ATOMS: atom_id res chain seq x y z
N MET A 1 34.67 -22.65 22.65
CA MET A 1 33.29 -23.12 22.87
C MET A 1 32.40 -22.38 21.89
N ASN A 2 32.30 -22.91 20.66
CA ASN A 2 31.57 -22.29 19.56
C ASN A 2 30.20 -22.96 19.49
N THR A 3 29.14 -22.23 19.80
CA THR A 3 27.75 -22.70 19.64
C THR A 3 27.46 -22.82 18.16
N LEU A 4 27.39 -24.06 17.66
CA LEU A 4 26.84 -24.36 16.36
C LEU A 4 25.36 -23.96 16.40
N GLN A 5 25.02 -22.93 15.64
CA GLN A 5 23.65 -22.50 15.43
C GLN A 5 22.97 -23.57 14.57
N GLU A 6 22.02 -24.29 15.16
CA GLU A 6 21.14 -25.23 14.46
C GLU A 6 20.43 -24.49 13.30
N PRO A 7 20.25 -25.12 12.12
CA PRO A 7 19.42 -24.55 11.07
C PRO A 7 17.97 -24.51 11.56
N LEU A 8 17.34 -23.32 11.51
CA LEU A 8 15.93 -23.12 11.81
C LEU A 8 15.07 -24.12 11.03
N ALA A 9 14.15 -24.79 11.72
CA ALA A 9 13.31 -25.83 11.13
C ALA A 9 12.40 -25.25 10.02
N PRO A 10 11.98 -26.03 9.01
CA PRO A 10 11.15 -25.57 7.89
C PRO A 10 9.68 -25.20 8.23
N GLY A 11 9.42 -24.68 9.43
CA GLY A 11 8.07 -24.39 9.94
C GLY A 11 7.83 -22.95 10.41
N GLU A 12 8.81 -22.04 10.27
CA GLU A 12 8.68 -20.64 10.75
C GLU A 12 8.33 -19.63 9.65
N LEU A 13 8.10 -20.09 8.42
CA LEU A 13 7.39 -19.31 7.41
C LEU A 13 5.91 -19.73 7.43
N GLU A 14 5.23 -19.49 8.57
CA GLU A 14 3.78 -19.50 8.56
C GLU A 14 3.34 -18.56 7.43
N PRO A 15 2.60 -19.04 6.42
CA PRO A 15 2.12 -18.16 5.37
C PRO A 15 1.33 -17.04 6.05
N ALA A 16 1.78 -15.80 5.87
CA ALA A 16 1.07 -14.64 6.39
C ALA A 16 -0.40 -14.81 6.03
N ALA A 17 -1.27 -14.84 7.05
CA ALA A 17 -2.69 -15.08 6.86
C ALA A 17 -3.19 -14.16 5.73
N PRO A 18 -4.02 -14.67 4.80
CA PRO A 18 -4.44 -13.89 3.64
C PRO A 18 -5.06 -12.58 4.11
N VAL A 19 -4.43 -11.46 3.75
CA VAL A 19 -4.96 -10.13 4.08
C VAL A 19 -6.31 -9.98 3.37
N ALA A 20 -7.36 -9.71 4.14
CA ALA A 20 -8.67 -9.46 3.59
C ALA A 20 -8.67 -8.04 3.00
N VAL A 21 -8.52 -7.89 1.68
CA VAL A 21 -8.40 -6.57 1.07
C VAL A 21 -9.78 -6.00 0.70
N ALA A 22 -10.11 -4.84 1.24
CA ALA A 22 -11.21 -4.00 0.77
C ALA A 22 -10.70 -2.93 -0.19
N ARG A 23 -11.57 -2.49 -1.12
CA ARG A 23 -11.30 -1.41 -2.07
C ARG A 23 -12.22 -0.23 -1.75
N HIS A 24 -11.66 0.85 -1.23
CA HIS A 24 -12.40 2.08 -0.98
C HIS A 24 -12.37 2.96 -2.23
N PRO A 25 -13.53 3.23 -2.87
CA PRO A 25 -13.56 4.03 -4.09
C PRO A 25 -13.23 5.48 -3.78
N ILE A 26 -12.33 6.03 -4.58
CA ILE A 26 -12.03 7.46 -4.62
C ILE A 26 -12.72 8.05 -5.83
N LEU A 27 -13.52 9.09 -5.61
CA LEU A 27 -14.35 9.70 -6.64
C LEU A 27 -13.73 11.02 -7.14
N ASP A 28 -13.93 11.31 -8.43
CA ASP A 28 -13.63 12.61 -9.00
C ASP A 28 -14.74 13.64 -8.71
N ARG A 29 -14.57 14.88 -9.20
CA ARG A 29 -15.57 15.96 -9.06
C ARG A 29 -16.92 15.64 -9.70
N LYS A 30 -16.96 14.73 -10.68
CA LYS A 30 -18.17 14.26 -11.35
C LYS A 30 -18.78 13.03 -10.67
N LYS A 31 -18.24 12.59 -9.53
CA LYS A 31 -18.60 11.38 -8.79
C LYS A 31 -18.33 10.08 -9.55
N ALA A 32 -17.45 10.11 -10.55
CA ALA A 32 -16.96 8.90 -11.20
C ALA A 32 -15.80 8.33 -10.39
N ILE A 33 -15.65 7.00 -10.38
CA ILE A 33 -14.53 6.33 -9.70
C ILE A 33 -13.24 6.68 -10.43
N PHE A 34 -12.37 7.42 -9.75
CA PHE A 34 -11.02 7.74 -10.19
C PHE A 34 -10.06 6.58 -9.91
N GLY A 35 -10.14 6.02 -8.70
CA GLY A 35 -9.24 4.97 -8.22
C GLY A 35 -9.80 4.27 -6.99
N TYR A 36 -9.00 3.39 -6.42
CA TYR A 36 -9.33 2.70 -5.17
C TYR A 36 -8.17 2.79 -4.19
N GLU A 37 -8.47 3.11 -2.95
CA GLU A 37 -7.55 2.84 -1.85
C GLU A 37 -7.72 1.38 -1.41
N LEU A 38 -6.61 0.67 -1.28
CA LEU A 38 -6.59 -0.68 -0.71
C LEU A 38 -6.47 -0.58 0.80
N VAL A 39 -7.39 -1.23 1.50
CA VAL A 39 -7.39 -1.28 2.96
C VAL A 39 -7.45 -2.73 3.43
N ASP A 40 -6.90 -3.00 4.60
CA ASP A 40 -7.17 -4.24 5.29
C ASP A 40 -8.56 -4.19 5.94
N ALA A 41 -9.41 -5.14 5.58
CA ALA A 41 -10.75 -5.30 6.08
C ALA A 41 -10.79 -5.93 7.49
N SER A 42 -9.66 -6.40 8.02
CA SER A 42 -9.59 -6.95 9.38
C SER A 42 -9.76 -5.88 10.47
N GLY A 43 -9.49 -4.61 10.15
CA GLY A 43 -9.49 -3.50 11.11
C GLY A 43 -8.29 -3.51 12.07
N ALA A 44 -7.30 -4.38 11.84
CA ALA A 44 -6.05 -4.36 12.58
C ALA A 44 -5.28 -3.05 12.34
N PRO A 45 -4.56 -2.53 13.34
CA PRO A 45 -3.63 -1.43 13.12
C PRO A 45 -2.58 -1.87 12.10
N GLY A 46 -2.39 -1.06 11.06
CA GLY A 46 -1.45 -1.35 9.98
C GLY A 46 0.01 -1.40 10.43
N GLY A 47 0.89 -1.76 9.50
CA GLY A 47 2.34 -1.78 9.72
C GLY A 47 3.08 -2.34 8.51
N PRO A 48 4.43 -2.35 8.54
CA PRO A 48 5.24 -2.63 7.36
C PRO A 48 4.95 -3.99 6.67
N ALA A 49 4.66 -5.03 7.45
CA ALA A 49 4.29 -6.34 6.91
C ALA A 49 2.95 -6.32 6.17
N GLN A 50 1.99 -5.56 6.68
CA GLN A 50 0.68 -5.39 6.07
C GLN A 50 0.76 -4.54 4.81
N ASP A 51 1.59 -3.50 4.79
CA ASP A 51 1.84 -2.70 3.59
C ASP A 51 2.42 -3.56 2.46
N ALA A 52 3.41 -4.41 2.77
CA ALA A 52 4.00 -5.32 1.78
C ALA A 52 2.96 -6.30 1.22
N ALA A 53 2.07 -6.81 2.07
CA ALA A 53 0.97 -7.66 1.63
C ALA A 53 -0.01 -6.90 0.71
N LEU A 54 -0.40 -5.68 1.07
CA LEU A 54 -1.28 -4.83 0.24
C LEU A 54 -0.61 -4.42 -1.08
N LEU A 55 0.70 -4.16 -1.09
CA LEU A 55 1.48 -3.86 -2.29
C LEU A 55 1.49 -5.06 -3.25
N LEU A 56 1.75 -6.27 -2.74
CA LEU A 56 1.74 -7.49 -3.56
C LEU A 56 0.34 -7.77 -4.14
N GLN A 57 -0.71 -7.50 -3.36
CA GLN A 57 -2.08 -7.56 -3.85
C GLN A 57 -2.31 -6.51 -4.95
N ALA A 58 -1.84 -5.27 -4.77
CA ALA A 58 -1.94 -4.22 -5.78
C ALA A 58 -1.23 -4.58 -7.09
N LEU A 59 -0.05 -5.19 -7.01
CA LEU A 59 0.68 -5.72 -8.18
C LEU A 59 -0.13 -6.79 -8.90
N THR A 60 -0.60 -7.80 -8.15
CA THR A 60 -1.40 -8.91 -8.69
C THR A 60 -2.67 -8.39 -9.38
N LEU A 61 -3.36 -7.43 -8.75
CA LEU A 61 -4.55 -6.81 -9.32
C LEU A 61 -4.20 -5.98 -10.56
N SER A 62 -3.12 -5.21 -10.53
CA SER A 62 -2.68 -4.37 -11.65
C SER A 62 -2.36 -5.18 -12.90
N GLU A 63 -1.84 -6.40 -12.75
CA GLU A 63 -1.57 -7.32 -13.86
C GLU A 63 -2.85 -7.91 -14.48
N HIS A 64 -3.92 -8.08 -13.69
CA HIS A 64 -5.14 -8.79 -14.12
C HIS A 64 -6.27 -7.88 -14.65
N GLN A 65 -6.09 -6.56 -14.68
CA GLN A 65 -7.13 -5.63 -15.18
C GLN A 65 -6.99 -5.39 -16.69
N ALA A 66 -8.11 -5.52 -17.43
CA ALA A 66 -8.19 -5.12 -18.82
C ALA A 66 -7.91 -3.61 -18.98
N THR A 67 -7.23 -3.21 -20.07
CA THR A 67 -6.75 -1.83 -20.30
C THR A 67 -7.83 -0.74 -20.13
N ALA A 68 -9.11 -1.05 -20.35
CA ALA A 68 -10.23 -0.12 -20.21
C ALA A 68 -10.71 0.10 -18.75
N GLU A 69 -10.34 -0.78 -17.81
CA GLU A 69 -10.64 -0.67 -16.38
C GLU A 69 -9.42 -0.26 -15.55
N ARG A 70 -8.37 0.26 -16.22
CA ARG A 70 -7.09 0.64 -15.61
C ARG A 70 -7.27 1.86 -14.69
N ARG A 71 -7.68 1.61 -13.44
CA ARG A 71 -7.80 2.59 -12.36
C ARG A 71 -6.53 2.60 -11.49
N VAL A 72 -6.22 3.76 -10.90
CA VAL A 72 -5.12 3.88 -9.95
C VAL A 72 -5.47 3.17 -8.64
N LEU A 73 -4.51 2.41 -8.11
CA LEU A 73 -4.56 1.81 -6.78
C LEU A 73 -3.72 2.65 -5.82
N ILE A 74 -4.34 3.15 -4.76
CA ILE A 74 -3.66 3.84 -3.67
C ILE A 74 -3.37 2.81 -2.59
N VAL A 75 -2.12 2.69 -2.17
CA VAL A 75 -1.67 1.69 -1.18
C VAL A 75 -1.02 2.41 0.00
N PRO A 76 -1.51 2.21 1.24
CA PRO A 76 -0.81 2.66 2.44
C PRO A 76 0.61 2.12 2.49
N CYS A 77 1.58 2.97 2.81
CA CYS A 77 2.99 2.59 2.86
C CYS A 77 3.73 3.36 3.94
N HIS A 78 4.18 2.66 4.97
CA HIS A 78 5.10 3.18 5.96
C HIS A 78 6.48 3.43 5.33
N LEU A 79 7.22 4.38 5.89
CA LEU A 79 8.54 4.76 5.35
C LEU A 79 9.53 3.59 5.37
N GLU A 80 9.43 2.70 6.36
CA GLU A 80 10.22 1.46 6.47
C GLU A 80 9.98 0.55 5.26
N THR A 81 8.72 0.42 4.83
CA THR A 81 8.34 -0.34 3.63
C THR A 81 8.86 0.33 2.38
N ALA A 82 8.75 1.66 2.26
CA ALA A 82 9.28 2.38 1.09
C ALA A 82 10.79 2.25 0.93
N ALA A 83 11.54 2.17 2.05
CA ALA A 83 12.99 2.01 2.06
C ALA A 83 13.47 0.57 1.79
N SER A 84 12.56 -0.42 1.76
CA SER A 84 12.90 -1.85 1.67
C SER A 84 13.35 -2.33 0.27
N GLY A 85 13.19 -1.51 -0.78
CA GLY A 85 13.53 -1.88 -2.16
C GLY A 85 12.49 -2.74 -2.89
N HIS A 86 11.37 -3.09 -2.24
CA HIS A 86 10.28 -3.87 -2.87
C HIS A 86 9.45 -3.08 -3.90
N LEU A 87 9.76 -1.80 -4.11
CA LEU A 87 9.06 -0.90 -5.04
C LEU A 87 9.52 -1.03 -6.50
N ASP A 88 10.63 -1.71 -6.78
CA ASP A 88 11.18 -1.85 -8.14
C ASP A 88 10.23 -2.56 -9.11
N LEU A 89 9.25 -3.31 -8.60
CA LEU A 89 8.27 -4.05 -9.38
C LEU A 89 6.97 -3.26 -9.65
N VAL A 90 6.85 -2.05 -9.10
CA VAL A 90 5.64 -1.25 -9.13
C VAL A 90 5.57 -0.43 -10.43
N ASP A 91 4.46 -0.53 -11.18
CA ASP A 91 4.16 0.40 -12.28
C ASP A 91 3.72 1.75 -11.68
N PRO A 92 4.53 2.81 -11.76
CA PRO A 92 4.23 4.11 -11.15
C PRO A 92 3.02 4.79 -11.79
N SER A 93 2.57 4.32 -12.96
CA SER A 93 1.36 4.83 -13.63
C SER A 93 0.08 4.21 -13.07
N ARG A 94 0.17 3.15 -12.25
CA ARG A 94 -0.97 2.41 -11.72
C ARG A 94 -1.06 2.45 -10.20
N ILE A 95 0.06 2.59 -9.51
CA ILE A 95 0.11 2.50 -8.04
C ILE A 95 0.63 3.80 -7.47
N VAL A 96 -0.14 4.35 -6.53
CA VAL A 96 0.21 5.54 -5.74
C VAL A 96 0.43 5.10 -4.30
N LEU A 97 1.56 5.48 -3.72
CA LEU A 97 1.87 5.19 -2.32
C LEU A 97 1.36 6.31 -1.43
N ALA A 98 0.48 5.97 -0.49
CA ALA A 98 0.03 6.89 0.55
C ALA A 98 0.96 6.75 1.77
N VAL A 99 1.88 7.70 1.92
CA VAL A 99 2.82 7.74 3.03
C VAL A 99 2.35 8.75 4.06
N GLU A 100 2.06 8.29 5.29
CA GLU A 100 1.81 9.19 6.41
C GLU A 100 3.13 9.77 6.92
N LEU A 101 3.28 11.09 6.80
CA LEU A 101 4.43 11.80 7.34
C LEU A 101 4.13 12.22 8.79
N PRO A 102 5.11 12.08 9.72
CA PRO A 102 4.96 12.61 11.06
C PRO A 102 4.60 14.10 10.98
N ARG A 103 3.55 14.50 11.70
CA ARG A 103 3.16 15.91 11.76
C ARG A 103 4.34 16.70 12.32
N ALA A 104 4.92 17.59 11.52
CA ALA A 104 6.03 18.44 11.96
C ALA A 104 5.61 19.16 13.24
N ALA A 105 6.40 18.99 14.32
CA ALA A 105 6.14 19.62 15.61
C ALA A 105 6.15 21.15 15.45
N GLY A 106 4.98 21.76 15.23
CA GLY A 106 4.81 23.19 14.99
C GLY A 106 3.82 23.57 13.88
N ALA A 107 3.37 22.64 13.02
CA ALA A 107 2.41 22.97 11.96
C ALA A 107 0.96 22.90 12.47
N ALA A 108 0.54 23.96 13.18
CA ALA A 108 -0.87 24.25 13.40
C ALA A 108 -1.46 24.92 12.15
N THR A 109 -1.75 24.14 11.12
CA THR A 109 -2.80 24.49 10.15
C THR A 109 -3.25 23.21 9.46
N THR A 110 -4.56 22.99 9.50
CA THR A 110 -5.27 22.02 8.67
C THR A 110 -5.10 22.45 7.23
N GLU A 111 -4.11 21.91 6.55
CA GLU A 111 -4.13 21.86 5.09
C GLU A 111 -4.27 20.38 4.72
N SER A 112 -5.52 19.97 4.55
CA SER A 112 -5.84 18.72 3.89
C SER A 112 -5.28 18.83 2.49
N ALA A 113 -4.08 18.30 2.26
CA ALA A 113 -3.47 18.26 0.94
C ALA A 113 -4.43 17.54 -0.01
N THR A 114 -5.16 18.31 -0.81
CA THR A 114 -6.05 17.82 -1.86
C THR A 114 -5.19 17.40 -3.05
N TRP A 115 -4.46 16.30 -2.89
CA TRP A 115 -3.69 15.62 -3.93
C TRP A 115 -4.55 15.22 -5.15
N ALA A 116 -5.88 15.27 -5.02
CA ALA A 116 -6.84 15.02 -6.08
C ALA A 116 -6.71 15.99 -7.27
N GLU A 117 -6.07 17.15 -7.12
CA GLU A 117 -5.86 18.10 -8.22
C GLU A 117 -4.59 17.80 -9.03
N ASP A 118 -3.54 17.27 -8.40
CA ASP A 118 -2.27 16.96 -9.08
C ASP A 118 -2.36 15.69 -9.95
N LEU A 119 -3.23 14.75 -9.59
CA LEU A 119 -3.48 13.54 -10.39
C LEU A 119 -4.42 13.76 -11.60
N GLN A 120 -4.80 15.01 -11.89
CA GLN A 120 -5.73 15.38 -12.97
C GLN A 120 -5.05 16.03 -14.20
N ALA A 121 -3.73 16.17 -14.19
CA ALA A 121 -2.95 16.75 -15.30
C ALA A 121 -2.58 15.73 -16.39
#